data_AF-A0A0F9Z931-F1
#
_entry.id   AF-A0A0F9Z931-F1
#
_cell.length_a   1.000
_cell.length_b   1.000
_cell.length_c   1.000
_cell.angle_alpha   90.00
_cell.angle_beta   90.00
_cell.angle_gamma   90.00
#
_symmetry.space_group_name_H-M   'P 1'
#
loop_
_entity.id
_entity.type
_entity.pdbx_description
1 polymer ?
#
loop_
_entity_poly.entity_id
_entity_poly.type
_entity_poly.pdbx_seq_one_letter_code
_entity_poly.pdbx_strand_id
1 'polypeptide(L)'
;MGLEEFGLDGSDAISADALERLMEQMRENAAVIKAIKQQEKKQRDKDNKLVAIIMKFIKGNQRQDLVALIIRLLNENVPASFILTIILLGNEEIQQQAGIILALPAGEIASDHHDLQEWEEQKDQNMITLEQKLVLKMWTNTIIATALENPYKILRTVKDAEGKVKHTAIQLTAFIVRDFFEKEHVNRDFQEIHEFATMTLQEILSEVEKKVSQSQLGGKTMNDEGIM
;
A
#
# COMPACT_ATOMS: atom_id res chain seq x y z
N MET A 1 4.26 -23.30 -18.03
CA MET A 1 4.29 -24.50 -18.89
C MET A 1 3.00 -25.26 -18.66
N GLY A 2 2.34 -25.69 -19.73
CA GLY A 2 1.06 -26.40 -19.69
C GLY A 2 0.08 -25.91 -20.76
N LEU A 3 0.49 -25.96 -22.03
CA LEU A 3 -0.36 -25.83 -23.22
C LEU A 3 -0.62 -27.24 -23.74
N GLU A 4 -1.39 -28.04 -23.02
CA GLU A 4 -1.76 -29.39 -23.46
C GLU A 4 -3.19 -29.69 -23.04
N GLU A 5 -4.16 -29.05 -23.71
CA GLU A 5 -5.49 -29.65 -23.94
C GLU A 5 -6.26 -28.89 -25.01
N PHE A 6 -5.93 -29.14 -26.28
CA PHE A 6 -6.91 -29.02 -27.36
C PHE A 6 -6.63 -30.18 -28.30
N GLY A 7 -7.46 -31.22 -28.19
CA GLY A 7 -7.50 -32.32 -29.14
C GLY A 7 -7.79 -31.78 -30.53
N LEU A 8 -6.86 -32.00 -31.45
CA LEU A 8 -7.02 -31.76 -32.88
C LEU A 8 -6.68 -33.05 -33.61
N ASP A 9 -7.58 -34.03 -33.48
CA ASP A 9 -7.80 -35.02 -34.54
C ASP A 9 -8.84 -34.42 -35.47
N GLY A 10 -8.43 -34.05 -36.68
CA GLY A 10 -9.31 -33.48 -37.69
C GLY A 10 -8.59 -32.50 -38.59
N SER A 11 -8.05 -33.01 -39.69
CA SER A 11 -7.63 -32.22 -40.84
C SER A 11 -8.83 -31.50 -41.44
N ASP A 12 -9.11 -30.28 -40.98
CA ASP A 12 -9.96 -29.33 -41.70
C ASP A 12 -9.24 -27.98 -41.75
N ALA A 13 -9.01 -27.53 -42.99
CA ALA A 13 -8.39 -26.26 -43.28
C ALA A 13 -9.19 -25.14 -42.60
N ILE A 14 -8.58 -24.48 -41.62
CA ILE A 14 -9.05 -23.19 -41.11
C ILE A 14 -9.28 -22.31 -42.34
N SER A 15 -10.53 -21.90 -42.59
CA SER A 15 -10.85 -21.11 -43.78
C SER A 15 -10.06 -19.81 -43.75
N ALA A 16 -9.56 -19.38 -44.91
CA ALA A 16 -8.78 -18.14 -45.03
C ALA A 16 -9.54 -16.93 -44.41
N ASP A 17 -10.87 -16.92 -44.53
CA ASP A 17 -11.76 -15.90 -43.97
C ASP A 17 -11.82 -15.95 -42.42
N ALA A 18 -11.76 -17.14 -41.81
CA ALA A 18 -11.70 -17.28 -40.34
C ALA A 18 -10.33 -16.88 -39.79
N LEU A 19 -9.26 -17.16 -40.53
CA LEU A 19 -7.90 -16.74 -40.17
C LEU A 19 -7.72 -15.22 -40.31
N GLU A 20 -8.34 -14.61 -41.32
CA GLU A 20 -8.30 -13.17 -41.55
C GLU A 20 -9.05 -12.40 -40.46
N ARG A 21 -10.25 -12.85 -40.06
CA ARG A 21 -10.98 -12.28 -38.92
C ARG A 21 -10.24 -12.44 -37.59
N LEU A 22 -9.59 -13.58 -37.37
CA LEU A 22 -8.75 -13.80 -36.19
C LEU A 22 -7.52 -12.87 -36.18
N MET A 23 -6.89 -12.64 -37.34
CA MET A 23 -5.77 -11.70 -37.48
C MET A 23 -6.20 -10.24 -37.31
N GLU A 24 -7.37 -9.86 -37.81
CA GLU A 24 -7.98 -8.53 -37.60
C GLU A 24 -8.23 -8.30 -36.10
N GLN A 25 -8.89 -9.26 -35.44
CA GLN A 25 -9.20 -9.22 -34.01
C GLN A 25 -7.92 -9.24 -33.13
N MET A 26 -6.87 -9.94 -33.56
CA MET A 26 -5.57 -9.89 -32.89
C MET A 26 -4.82 -8.57 -33.09
N ARG A 27 -4.96 -7.92 -34.26
CA ARG A 27 -4.37 -6.59 -34.52
C ARG A 27 -5.06 -5.48 -33.73
N GLU A 28 -6.38 -5.51 -33.66
CA GLU A 28 -7.18 -4.57 -32.85
C GLU A 28 -6.81 -4.68 -31.36
N ASN A 29 -6.58 -5.91 -30.88
CA ASN A 29 -6.15 -6.16 -29.51
C ASN A 29 -4.65 -6.03 -29.29
N ALA A 30 -3.79 -6.01 -30.32
CA ALA A 30 -2.34 -5.95 -30.17
C ALA A 30 -1.86 -4.66 -29.51
N ALA A 31 -2.51 -3.52 -29.81
CA ALA A 31 -2.22 -2.24 -29.17
C ALA A 31 -2.59 -2.26 -27.68
N VAL A 32 -3.74 -2.85 -27.35
CA VAL A 32 -4.23 -3.03 -25.97
C VAL A 32 -3.33 -4.00 -25.20
N ILE A 33 -2.99 -5.15 -25.78
CA ILE A 33 -2.07 -6.14 -25.21
C ILE A 33 -0.66 -5.54 -25.02
N LYS A 34 -0.19 -4.74 -25.96
CA LYS A 34 1.11 -4.04 -25.83
C LYS A 34 1.06 -2.97 -24.74
N ALA A 35 -0.04 -2.21 -24.63
CA ALA A 35 -0.24 -1.24 -23.56
C ALA A 35 -0.31 -1.92 -22.18
N ILE A 36 -1.05 -3.04 -22.06
CA ILE A 36 -1.13 -3.87 -20.86
C ILE A 36 0.27 -4.39 -20.51
N LYS A 37 1.00 -5.00 -21.45
CA LYS A 37 2.38 -5.49 -21.23
C LYS A 37 3.33 -4.38 -20.81
N GLN A 38 3.19 -3.17 -21.38
CA GLN A 38 4.00 -2.01 -21.00
C GLN A 38 3.64 -1.50 -19.61
N GLN A 39 2.36 -1.46 -19.24
CA GLN A 39 1.90 -1.11 -17.91
C GLN A 39 2.36 -2.15 -16.87
N GLU A 40 2.25 -3.45 -17.16
CA GLU A 40 2.78 -4.53 -16.33
C GLU A 40 4.29 -4.42 -16.15
N LYS A 41 5.04 -4.14 -17.22
CA LYS A 41 6.49 -3.94 -17.15
C LYS A 41 6.83 -2.74 -16.27
N LYS A 42 6.18 -1.59 -16.48
CA LYS A 42 6.38 -0.38 -15.65
C LYS A 42 6.04 -0.63 -14.18
N GLN A 43 4.96 -1.36 -13.90
CA GLN A 43 4.58 -1.72 -12.54
C GLN A 43 5.62 -2.65 -11.90
N ARG A 44 6.10 -3.66 -12.63
CA ARG A 44 7.19 -4.54 -12.16
C ARG A 44 8.47 -3.76 -11.89
N ASP A 45 8.83 -2.81 -12.75
CA ASP A 45 10.01 -1.98 -12.56
C ASP A 45 9.86 -1.06 -11.33
N LYS A 46 8.65 -0.52 -11.08
CA LYS A 46 8.32 0.21 -9.84
C LYS A 46 8.48 -0.71 -8.63
N ASP A 47 7.83 -1.87 -8.64
CA ASP A 47 7.89 -2.84 -7.53
C ASP A 47 9.33 -3.29 -7.23
N ASN A 48 10.13 -3.55 -8.26
CA ASN A 48 11.56 -3.91 -8.12
C ASN A 48 12.37 -2.80 -7.47
N LYS A 49 12.10 -1.53 -7.79
CA LYS A 49 12.74 -0.38 -7.12
C LYS A 49 12.34 -0.31 -5.65
N LEU A 50 11.07 -0.52 -5.32
CA LEU A 50 10.60 -0.51 -3.92
C LEU A 50 11.24 -1.64 -3.11
N VAL A 51 11.31 -2.85 -3.68
CA VAL A 51 12.05 -3.97 -3.08
C VAL A 51 13.52 -3.61 -2.88
N ALA A 52 14.17 -2.96 -3.84
CA ALA A 52 15.56 -2.53 -3.68
C ALA A 52 15.75 -1.53 -2.53
N ILE A 53 14.81 -0.60 -2.34
CA ILE A 53 14.82 0.35 -1.20
C ILE A 53 14.66 -0.42 0.12
N ILE A 54 13.70 -1.35 0.20
CA ILE A 54 13.52 -2.21 1.38
C ILE A 54 14.80 -3.02 1.66
N MET A 55 15.45 -3.57 0.64
CA MET A 55 16.68 -4.34 0.80
C MET A 55 17.86 -3.47 1.26
N LYS A 56 17.94 -2.21 0.82
CA LYS A 56 18.94 -1.25 1.34
C LYS A 56 18.67 -0.94 2.80
N PHE A 57 17.41 -0.69 3.16
CA PHE A 57 17.01 -0.51 4.55
C PHE A 57 17.39 -1.72 5.40
N ILE A 58 17.06 -2.94 4.97
CA ILE A 58 17.43 -4.17 5.67
C ILE A 58 18.95 -4.28 5.87
N LYS A 59 19.75 -3.97 4.85
CA LYS A 59 21.22 -4.07 4.92
C LYS A 59 21.85 -3.01 5.81
N GLY A 60 21.25 -1.83 5.89
CA GLY A 60 21.74 -0.71 6.71
C GLY A 60 21.18 -0.70 8.14
N ASN A 61 20.09 -1.42 8.40
CA ASN A 61 19.39 -1.39 9.67
C ASN A 61 19.98 -2.40 10.67
N GLN A 62 20.24 -1.94 11.89
CA GLN A 62 20.73 -2.77 12.98
C GLN A 62 19.60 -3.53 13.70
N ARG A 63 18.34 -3.17 13.44
CA ARG A 63 17.12 -3.75 14.02
C ARG A 63 16.73 -5.06 13.30
N GLN A 64 17.36 -6.16 13.71
CA GLN A 64 17.13 -7.51 13.19
C GLN A 64 15.65 -7.96 13.31
N ASP A 65 14.96 -7.45 14.32
CA ASP A 65 13.54 -7.67 14.56
C ASP A 65 12.67 -7.10 13.43
N LEU A 66 12.92 -5.86 12.99
CA LEU A 66 12.23 -5.25 11.84
C LEU A 66 12.52 -5.99 10.54
N VAL A 67 13.78 -6.38 10.32
CA VAL A 67 14.20 -7.15 9.15
C VAL A 67 13.43 -8.47 9.03
N ALA A 68 13.33 -9.22 10.14
CA ALA A 68 12.62 -10.49 10.16
C ALA A 68 11.13 -10.35 9.81
N LEU A 69 10.47 -9.31 10.33
CA LEU A 69 9.06 -9.03 10.05
C LEU A 69 8.83 -8.67 8.59
N ILE A 70 9.69 -7.82 8.02
CA ILE A 70 9.62 -7.44 6.60
C ILE A 70 9.80 -8.66 5.70
N ILE A 71 10.80 -9.50 5.96
CA ILE A 71 11.04 -10.73 5.18
C ILE A 71 9.82 -11.66 5.27
N ARG A 72 9.23 -11.83 6.45
CA ARG A 72 8.03 -12.66 6.60
C ARG A 72 6.85 -12.11 5.79
N LEU A 73 6.59 -10.80 5.81
CA LEU A 73 5.52 -10.19 5.00
C LEU A 73 5.76 -10.36 3.50
N LEU A 74 7.00 -10.21 3.03
CA LEU A 74 7.37 -10.46 1.63
C LEU A 74 7.13 -11.93 1.24
N ASN A 75 7.52 -12.88 2.09
CA ASN A 75 7.29 -14.32 1.87
C ASN A 75 5.79 -14.67 1.86
N GLU A 76 4.98 -13.90 2.58
CA GLU A 76 3.54 -14.01 2.61
C GLU A 76 2.84 -13.28 1.44
N ASN A 77 3.62 -12.82 0.45
CA ASN A 77 3.17 -12.12 -0.76
C ASN A 77 2.52 -10.75 -0.51
N VAL A 78 2.78 -10.13 0.64
CA VAL A 78 2.35 -8.75 0.88
C VAL A 78 3.11 -7.81 -0.07
N PRO A 79 2.41 -6.91 -0.79
CA PRO A 79 3.06 -5.98 -1.70
C PRO A 79 4.15 -5.13 -1.03
N ALA A 80 5.31 -5.05 -1.68
CA ALA A 80 6.44 -4.24 -1.20
C ALA A 80 6.08 -2.76 -1.04
N SER A 81 5.21 -2.23 -1.90
CA SER A 81 4.69 -0.86 -1.78
C SER A 81 4.00 -0.61 -0.44
N PHE A 82 3.19 -1.57 0.03
CA PHE A 82 2.47 -1.48 1.30
C PHE A 82 3.41 -1.63 2.49
N ILE A 83 4.37 -2.55 2.43
CA ILE A 83 5.39 -2.69 3.47
C ILE A 83 6.22 -1.42 3.58
N LEU A 84 6.60 -0.84 2.43
CA LEU A 84 7.36 0.40 2.37
C LEU A 84 6.61 1.54 3.05
N THR A 85 5.31 1.71 2.78
CA THR A 85 4.54 2.80 3.40
C THR A 85 4.36 2.65 4.89
N ILE A 86 4.33 1.44 5.43
CA ILE A 86 4.39 1.22 6.88
C ILE A 86 5.69 1.78 7.45
N ILE A 87 6.84 1.44 6.84
CA ILE A 87 8.17 1.83 7.37
C ILE A 87 8.59 3.28 7.05
N LEU A 88 7.76 4.06 6.35
CA LEU A 88 8.05 5.48 6.08
C LEU A 88 7.99 6.36 7.33
N LEU A 89 7.16 5.99 8.30
CA LEU A 89 6.94 6.79 9.50
C LEU A 89 8.25 6.95 10.27
N GLY A 90 8.66 8.19 10.53
CA GLY A 90 9.91 8.52 11.22
C GLY A 90 11.20 8.26 10.43
N ASN A 91 11.13 7.74 9.20
CA ASN A 91 12.29 7.38 8.39
C ASN A 91 12.49 8.30 7.18
N GLU A 92 13.15 9.42 7.41
CA GLU A 92 13.41 10.47 6.42
C GLU A 92 14.25 9.99 5.23
N GLU A 93 15.19 9.07 5.45
CA GLU A 93 16.03 8.52 4.39
C GLU A 93 15.20 7.69 3.41
N ILE A 94 14.32 6.82 3.92
CA ILE A 94 13.40 6.04 3.08
C ILE A 94 12.43 6.97 2.36
N GLN A 95 11.89 7.99 3.05
CA GLN A 95 11.02 9.00 2.45
C GLN A 95 11.67 9.68 1.24
N GLN A 96 12.91 10.13 1.37
CA GLN A 96 13.67 10.74 0.26
C GLN A 96 13.91 9.75 -0.89
N GLN A 97 14.32 8.51 -0.58
CA GLN A 97 14.58 7.49 -1.61
C GLN A 97 13.31 7.03 -2.34
N ALA A 98 12.18 7.01 -1.64
CA ALA A 98 10.87 6.67 -2.20
C ALA A 98 10.20 7.85 -2.92
N GLY A 99 10.71 9.08 -2.74
CA GLY A 99 10.09 10.31 -3.24
C GLY A 99 8.76 10.64 -2.54
N ILE A 100 8.59 10.19 -1.29
CA ILE A 100 7.37 10.40 -0.49
C ILE A 100 7.78 11.22 0.73
N ILE A 101 7.20 12.40 0.91
CA ILE A 101 7.51 13.28 2.04
C ILE A 101 6.33 13.29 3.00
N LEU A 102 6.54 12.81 4.23
CA LEU A 102 5.59 12.90 5.33
C LEU A 102 5.96 14.10 6.21
N ALA A 103 5.88 15.31 5.64
CA ALA A 103 6.12 16.56 6.34
C ALA A 103 4.94 17.50 6.16
N LEU A 104 4.68 18.32 7.18
CA LEU A 104 3.69 19.38 7.07
C LEU A 104 4.16 20.40 6.01
N PRO A 105 3.26 20.90 5.14
CA PRO A 105 3.59 22.01 4.25
C PRO A 105 4.09 23.20 5.08
N ALA A 106 5.23 23.78 4.70
CA ALA A 106 5.71 25.00 5.32
C ALA A 106 4.66 26.11 5.14
N GLY A 107 3.94 26.44 6.22
CA GLY A 107 2.91 27.48 6.23
C GLY A 107 1.56 27.10 6.85
N GLU A 108 1.26 25.82 7.11
CA GLU A 108 -0.04 25.43 7.73
C GLU A 108 -0.10 25.58 9.25
N ILE A 109 1.00 25.95 9.92
CA ILE A 109 1.05 26.23 11.37
C ILE A 109 1.21 27.74 11.64
N ALA A 110 1.36 28.57 10.61
CA ALA A 110 1.82 29.95 10.75
C ALA A 110 0.70 30.99 11.02
N SER A 111 -0.31 30.67 11.83
CA SER A 111 -1.34 31.66 12.21
C SER A 111 -1.65 31.80 13.70
N ASP A 112 -0.87 31.22 14.63
CA ASP A 112 -1.09 31.44 16.09
C ASP A 112 0.22 31.46 16.92
N HIS A 113 1.27 32.06 16.37
CA HIS A 113 2.61 32.07 16.99
C HIS A 113 2.81 33.03 18.19
N HIS A 114 1.74 33.46 18.88
CA HIS A 114 1.89 34.23 20.12
C HIS A 114 1.50 33.46 21.40
N ASP A 115 0.77 32.35 21.30
CA ASP A 115 0.32 31.55 22.46
C ASP A 115 1.17 30.29 22.72
N LEU A 116 2.13 29.98 21.83
CA LEU A 116 2.89 28.73 21.87
C LEU A 116 4.10 28.73 22.82
N GLN A 117 4.60 29.90 23.25
CA GLN A 117 5.79 29.96 24.13
C GLN A 117 5.49 29.71 25.62
N GLU A 118 4.24 29.90 26.09
CA GLU A 118 3.87 29.62 27.49
C GLU A 118 3.33 28.19 27.70
N TRP A 119 3.03 27.45 26.62
CA TRP A 119 2.52 26.07 26.66
C TRP A 119 3.58 24.97 26.54
N GLU A 120 4.84 25.33 26.28
CA GLU A 120 5.95 24.37 26.16
C GLU A 120 6.45 23.82 27.52
N GLU A 121 6.08 24.44 28.63
CA GLU A 121 6.57 24.04 29.97
C GLU A 121 5.76 22.93 30.66
N GLN A 122 4.66 22.45 30.07
CA GLN A 122 3.87 21.31 30.59
C GLN A 122 3.50 20.30 29.50
N LYS A 123 4.48 19.78 28.75
CA LYS A 123 4.25 18.53 28.02
C LYS A 123 4.17 17.37 29.03
N ASP A 124 2.96 16.97 29.37
CA ASP A 124 2.73 15.61 29.82
C ASP A 124 3.30 14.69 28.71
N GLN A 125 4.40 13.99 29.01
CA GLN A 125 5.11 13.13 28.04
C GLN A 125 4.21 12.03 27.48
N ASN A 126 3.02 11.83 28.08
CA ASN A 126 2.01 10.92 27.61
C ASN A 126 1.05 11.53 26.58
N MET A 127 1.06 12.84 26.30
CA MET A 127 0.13 13.45 25.34
C MET A 127 0.74 13.64 23.95
N ILE A 128 0.07 13.09 22.93
CA ILE A 128 0.42 13.28 21.52
C ILE A 128 0.02 14.71 21.10
N THR A 129 0.98 15.47 20.57
CA THR A 129 0.78 16.85 20.11
C THR A 129 -0.09 16.90 18.84
N LEU A 130 -0.59 18.10 18.49
CA LEU A 130 -1.33 18.29 17.24
C LEU A 130 -0.48 17.94 16.01
N GLU A 131 0.78 18.36 16.00
CA GLU A 131 1.73 18.06 14.92
C GLU A 131 1.91 16.55 14.74
N GLN A 132 2.13 15.81 15.83
CA GLN A 132 2.28 14.36 15.78
C GLN A 132 1.01 13.66 15.28
N LYS A 133 -0.18 14.13 15.67
CA LYS A 133 -1.46 13.63 15.13
C LYS A 133 -1.59 13.86 13.63
N LEU A 134 -1.14 15.01 13.13
CA LEU A 134 -1.18 15.32 11.70
C LEU A 134 -0.21 14.41 10.92
N VAL A 135 1.00 14.18 11.44
CA VAL A 135 1.97 13.25 10.84
C VAL A 135 1.39 11.83 10.75
N LEU A 136 0.82 11.32 11.84
CA LEU A 136 0.16 10.01 11.85
C LEU A 136 -1.01 9.95 10.85
N LYS A 137 -1.83 11.00 10.78
CA LYS A 137 -2.93 11.07 9.81
C LYS A 137 -2.44 11.06 8.36
N MET A 138 -1.39 11.81 8.03
CA MET A 138 -0.78 11.82 6.70
C MET A 138 -0.20 10.45 6.34
N TRP A 139 0.46 9.81 7.29
CA TRP A 139 0.99 8.46 7.13
C TRP A 139 -0.13 7.43 6.86
N THR A 140 -1.19 7.42 7.67
CA THR A 140 -2.36 6.55 7.47
C THR A 140 -3.01 6.77 6.10
N ASN A 141 -3.19 8.03 5.69
CA ASN A 141 -3.72 8.37 4.36
C ASN A 141 -2.81 7.87 3.22
N THR A 142 -1.49 7.94 3.41
CA THR A 142 -0.51 7.43 2.44
C THR A 142 -0.59 5.91 2.30
N ILE A 143 -0.78 5.19 3.41
CA ILE A 143 -1.01 3.75 3.39
C ILE A 143 -2.30 3.42 2.65
N ILE A 144 -3.41 4.12 2.94
CA ILE A 144 -4.70 3.92 2.25
C ILE A 144 -4.55 4.16 0.75
N ALA A 145 -3.94 5.27 0.34
CA ALA A 145 -3.73 5.60 -1.08
C ALA A 145 -2.91 4.51 -1.79
N THR A 146 -1.86 4.01 -1.14
CA THR A 146 -1.03 2.93 -1.68
C THR A 146 -1.78 1.60 -1.74
N ALA A 147 -2.61 1.30 -0.73
CA ALA A 147 -3.43 0.10 -0.72
C ALA A 147 -4.46 0.10 -1.87
N LEU A 148 -5.00 1.27 -2.21
CA LEU A 148 -5.94 1.45 -3.32
C LEU A 148 -5.30 1.29 -4.71
N GLU A 149 -3.96 1.29 -4.84
CA GLU A 149 -3.31 0.94 -6.11
C GLU A 149 -3.55 -0.54 -6.50
N ASN A 150 -3.68 -1.44 -5.52
CA ASN A 150 -3.98 -2.86 -5.76
C ASN A 150 -4.82 -3.47 -4.61
N PRO A 151 -6.08 -3.05 -4.46
CA PRO A 151 -6.83 -3.28 -3.24
C PRO A 151 -7.16 -4.77 -3.02
N TYR A 152 -7.48 -5.52 -4.07
CA TYR A 152 -7.76 -6.96 -3.95
C TYR A 152 -6.54 -7.75 -3.49
N LYS A 153 -5.35 -7.43 -4.02
CA LYS A 153 -4.11 -8.09 -3.57
C LYS A 153 -3.83 -7.74 -2.12
N ILE A 154 -4.00 -6.48 -1.72
CA ILE A 154 -3.78 -6.03 -0.33
C ILE A 154 -4.73 -6.75 0.62
N LEU A 155 -6.03 -6.69 0.37
CA LEU A 155 -7.04 -7.33 1.22
C LEU A 155 -6.83 -8.84 1.33
N ARG A 156 -6.40 -9.50 0.24
CA ARG A 156 -6.10 -10.94 0.23
C ARG A 156 -4.81 -11.31 0.97
N THR A 157 -3.79 -10.44 0.96
CA THR A 157 -2.44 -10.80 1.42
C THR A 157 -2.12 -10.27 2.81
N VAL A 158 -2.76 -9.18 3.23
CA VAL A 158 -2.55 -8.56 4.56
C VAL A 158 -3.52 -9.14 5.60
N LYS A 159 -4.66 -9.69 5.16
CA LYS A 159 -5.57 -10.46 6.04
C LYS A 159 -5.17 -11.94 6.11
N ASP A 160 -5.51 -12.57 7.21
CA ASP A 160 -5.41 -14.03 7.39
C ASP A 160 -6.66 -14.75 6.86
N ALA A 161 -6.71 -16.07 7.05
CA ALA A 161 -7.83 -16.89 6.60
C ALA A 161 -9.17 -16.58 7.32
N GLU A 162 -9.12 -15.95 8.49
CA GLU A 162 -10.30 -15.51 9.25
C GLU A 162 -10.75 -14.10 8.85
N GLY A 163 -10.04 -13.45 7.92
CA GLY A 163 -10.30 -12.08 7.51
C GLY A 163 -9.77 -11.02 8.50
N LYS A 164 -8.98 -11.42 9.50
CA LYS A 164 -8.33 -10.50 10.44
C LYS A 164 -7.00 -10.03 9.88
N VAL A 165 -6.51 -8.87 10.34
CA VAL A 165 -5.18 -8.38 9.98
C VAL A 165 -4.13 -9.35 10.52
N LYS A 166 -3.18 -9.76 9.69
CA LYS A 166 -2.10 -10.65 10.09
C LYS A 166 -1.27 -10.05 11.23
N HIS A 167 -0.97 -10.87 12.23
CA HIS A 167 -0.15 -10.48 13.37
C HIS A 167 1.21 -9.92 12.96
N THR A 168 1.87 -10.47 11.94
CA THR A 168 3.15 -9.95 11.43
C THR A 168 3.06 -8.49 10.95
N ALA A 169 1.96 -8.12 10.30
CA ALA A 169 1.75 -6.74 9.84
C ALA A 169 1.50 -5.81 11.03
N ILE A 170 0.68 -6.25 12.00
CA ILE A 170 0.44 -5.52 13.25
C ILE A 170 1.76 -5.29 14.00
N GLN A 171 2.56 -6.33 14.17
CA GLN A 171 3.83 -6.26 14.89
C GLN A 171 4.82 -5.28 14.22
N LEU A 172 4.92 -5.32 12.89
CA LEU A 172 5.75 -4.37 12.15
C LEU A 172 5.28 -2.94 12.39
N THR A 173 3.98 -2.69 12.24
CA THR A 173 3.38 -1.37 12.48
C THR A 173 3.60 -0.91 13.91
N ALA A 174 3.43 -1.79 14.91
CA ALA A 174 3.66 -1.46 16.31
C ALA A 174 5.12 -1.05 16.58
N PHE A 175 6.10 -1.75 15.98
CA PHE A 175 7.50 -1.37 16.13
C PHE A 175 7.83 -0.05 15.46
N ILE A 176 7.28 0.23 14.28
CA ILE A 176 7.48 1.51 13.60
C ILE A 176 6.84 2.66 14.38
N VAL A 177 5.62 2.48 14.91
CA VAL A 177 4.95 3.49 15.75
C VAL A 177 5.70 3.70 17.05
N ARG A 178 6.22 2.63 17.67
CA ARG A 178 7.06 2.75 18.88
C ARG A 178 8.31 3.56 18.59
N ASP A 179 9.04 3.22 17.54
CA ASP A 179 10.26 3.94 17.16
C ASP A 179 9.96 5.42 16.84
N PHE A 180 8.79 5.72 16.25
CA PHE A 180 8.31 7.10 16.06
C PHE A 180 8.03 7.81 17.38
N PHE A 181 7.26 7.20 18.29
CA PHE A 181 6.97 7.79 19.60
C PHE A 181 8.22 7.98 20.45
N GLU A 182 9.17 7.05 20.41
CA GLU A 182 10.48 7.19 21.07
C GLU A 182 11.26 8.39 20.53
N LYS A 183 11.31 8.57 19.20
CA LYS A 183 11.94 9.74 18.55
C LYS A 183 11.26 11.05 18.95
N GLU A 184 9.94 11.02 19.08
CA GLU A 184 9.09 12.15 19.41
C GLU A 184 8.95 12.40 20.94
N HIS A 185 9.68 11.64 21.76
CA HIS A 185 9.65 11.70 23.22
C HIS A 185 8.24 11.50 23.83
N VAL A 186 7.41 10.69 23.17
CA VAL A 186 6.09 10.28 23.65
C VAL A 186 6.23 8.94 24.37
N ASN A 187 5.92 8.91 25.67
CA ASN A 187 5.99 7.69 26.47
C ASN A 187 4.66 6.93 26.40
N ARG A 188 4.71 5.73 25.84
CA ARG A 188 3.58 4.81 25.72
C ARG A 188 4.08 3.40 25.99
N ASP A 189 3.32 2.62 26.74
CA ASP A 189 3.66 1.22 26.89
C ASP A 189 3.42 0.46 25.57
N PHE A 190 4.09 -0.69 25.44
CA PHE A 190 4.02 -1.46 24.21
C PHE A 190 2.61 -2.02 23.93
N GLN A 191 1.80 -2.28 24.96
CA GLN A 191 0.45 -2.79 24.78
C GLN A 191 -0.45 -1.73 24.13
N GLU A 192 -0.41 -0.49 24.62
CA GLU A 192 -1.13 0.64 24.02
C GLU A 192 -0.72 0.85 22.55
N ILE A 193 0.58 0.78 22.26
CA ILE A 193 1.10 0.91 20.89
C ILE A 193 0.61 -0.23 19.99
N HIS A 194 0.61 -1.46 20.50
CA HIS A 194 0.16 -2.63 19.74
C HIS A 194 -1.35 -2.57 19.47
N GLU A 195 -2.15 -2.14 20.44
CA GLU A 195 -3.59 -1.90 20.26
C GLU A 195 -3.84 -0.81 19.21
N PHE A 196 -3.12 0.31 19.29
CA PHE A 196 -3.18 1.38 18.29
C PHE A 196 -2.82 0.89 16.89
N ALA A 197 -1.73 0.12 16.75
CA ALA A 197 -1.31 -0.45 15.47
C ALA A 197 -2.37 -1.42 14.89
N THR A 198 -3.00 -2.21 15.76
CA THR A 198 -4.09 -3.12 15.40
C THR A 198 -5.28 -2.34 14.85
N MET A 199 -5.77 -1.35 15.61
CA MET A 199 -6.91 -0.51 15.21
C MET A 199 -6.62 0.23 13.91
N THR A 200 -5.44 0.85 13.80
CA THR A 200 -5.02 1.60 12.61
C THR A 200 -5.06 0.73 11.36
N LEU A 201 -4.48 -0.48 11.39
CA LEU A 201 -4.53 -1.36 10.22
C LEU A 201 -5.94 -1.87 9.90
N GLN A 202 -6.76 -2.14 10.92
CA GLN A 202 -8.16 -2.53 10.72
C GLN A 202 -8.96 -1.43 10.04
N GLU A 203 -8.82 -0.19 10.49
CA GLU A 203 -9.46 0.99 9.89
C GLU A 203 -9.00 1.22 8.45
N ILE A 204 -7.69 1.14 8.20
CA ILE A 204 -7.13 1.25 6.84
C ILE A 204 -7.77 0.22 5.91
N LEU A 205 -7.78 -1.06 6.29
CA LEU A 205 -8.32 -2.10 5.43
C LEU A 205 -9.84 -1.98 5.26
N SER A 206 -10.57 -1.60 6.31
CA SER A 206 -12.01 -1.34 6.24
C SER A 206 -12.34 -0.18 5.28
N GLU A 207 -11.55 0.89 5.29
CA GLU A 207 -11.73 2.01 4.37
C GLU A 207 -11.43 1.61 2.92
N VAL A 208 -10.40 0.77 2.71
CA VAL A 208 -10.11 0.18 1.39
C VAL A 208 -11.29 -0.67 0.89
N GLU A 209 -11.85 -1.54 1.72
CA GLU A 209 -13.03 -2.36 1.38
C GLU A 209 -14.25 -1.53 1.01
N LYS A 210 -14.51 -0.47 1.79
CA LYS A 210 -15.61 0.46 1.54
C LYS A 210 -15.45 1.15 0.19
N LYS A 211 -14.25 1.67 -0.11
CA LYS A 211 -13.99 2.37 -1.39
C LYS A 211 -14.09 1.43 -2.59
N VAL A 212 -13.58 0.21 -2.49
CA VAL A 212 -13.73 -0.80 -3.54
C VAL A 212 -15.20 -1.11 -3.80
N SER A 213 -15.99 -1.28 -2.74
CA SER A 213 -17.43 -1.58 -2.84
C SER A 213 -18.20 -0.43 -3.50
N GLN A 214 -17.88 0.81 -3.15
CA GLN A 214 -18.50 2.01 -3.75
C GLN A 214 -18.16 2.16 -5.23
N SER A 215 -16.92 1.90 -5.64
CA SER A 215 -16.52 1.94 -7.05
C SER A 215 -17.23 0.88 -7.90
N GLN A 216 -17.56 -0.28 -7.33
CA GLN A 216 -18.32 -1.33 -8.03
C GLN A 216 -19.81 -0.98 -8.20
N LEU A 217 -20.40 -0.26 -7.24
CA LEU A 217 -21.81 0.17 -7.31
C LEU A 217 -22.01 1.33 -8.30
N GLY A 218 -21.07 2.28 -8.36
CA GLY A 218 -21.13 3.41 -9.31
C GLY A 218 -20.90 3.03 -10.79
N GLY A 219 -20.22 1.91 -11.06
CA GLY A 219 -20.03 1.40 -12.43
C GLY A 219 -21.25 0.69 -13.00
N LYS A 220 -22.24 0.34 -12.17
CA LYS A 220 -23.42 -0.44 -12.58
C LYS A 220 -24.59 0.43 -13.04
N THR A 221 -24.56 1.75 -12.81
CA THR A 221 -25.68 2.66 -13.12
C THR A 221 -25.54 3.41 -14.45
N MET A 222 -24.47 3.21 -15.22
CA MET A 222 -24.24 3.93 -16.49
C MET A 222 -24.45 3.09 -17.76
N ASN A 223 -24.73 1.78 -17.64
CA ASN A 223 -24.95 0.91 -18.80
C ASN A 223 -26.42 0.51 -19.04
N ASP A 224 -27.36 0.96 -18.19
CA ASP A 224 -28.78 0.57 -18.29
C ASP A 224 -29.71 1.67 -18.87
N GLU A 225 -29.20 2.85 -19.24
CA GLU A 225 -30.00 3.93 -19.89
C GLU A 225 -29.74 4.07 -21.40
N GLY A 226 -29.30 3.01 -22.06
CA GLY A 226 -28.88 3.02 -23.47
C GLY A 226 -29.65 2.10 -24.41
N ILE A 227 -30.87 1.65 -24.07
CA ILE A 227 -31.76 0.99 -25.03
C ILE A 227 -33.22 1.37 -24.71
N MET A 228 -33.70 2.44 -25.33
CA MET A 228 -35.09 2.56 -25.76
C MET A 228 -35.16 3.38 -27.04
#